data_AF-A0A3B7LVG0-F1
#
_entry.id   AF-A0A3B7LVG0-F1
#
_cell.length_a   1.000
_cell.length_b   1.000
_cell.length_c   1.000
_cell.angle_alpha   90.00
_cell.angle_beta   90.00
_cell.angle_gamma   90.00
#
_symmetry.space_group_name_H-M   'P 1'
#
loop_
_entity.id
_entity.type
_entity.pdbx_description
1 polymer ?
#
loop_
_entity_poly.entity_id
_entity_poly.type
_entity_poly.pdbx_seq_one_letter_code
_entity_poly.pdbx_strand_id
1 'polypeptide(L)'
;MKKLITALLLSASATSAFAADQMTVSGKKVTMSDTRSTLIQKFGKPESGTAQFSNWTLGNLSIYASHPSKGLSQFSVTQTGRKSGSPVITTGGKTLQLGKDTIRTATDKLKHGCFSFDEGRQGSTYSMALQPAGQKYYIILETTGDAYDVRTMAGMPITGFTFTKENPESSEGCR
;
A
#
# COMPACT_ATOMS: atom_id res chain seq x y z
N MET A 1 -51.11 -20.83 -31.15
CA MET A 1 -50.38 -20.35 -29.95
C MET A 1 -49.31 -21.36 -29.57
N LYS A 2 -48.04 -21.07 -29.79
CA LYS A 2 -46.89 -21.77 -29.18
C LYS A 2 -45.73 -20.78 -29.09
N LYS A 3 -45.49 -20.23 -27.90
CA LYS A 3 -44.36 -19.34 -27.61
C LYS A 3 -43.16 -20.22 -27.31
N LEU A 4 -42.13 -20.22 -28.17
CA LEU A 4 -40.82 -20.75 -27.81
C LEU A 4 -40.05 -19.65 -27.08
N ILE A 5 -39.76 -19.88 -25.80
CA ILE A 5 -38.85 -19.06 -25.00
C ILE A 5 -37.48 -19.71 -25.12
N THR A 6 -36.61 -19.12 -25.95
CA THR A 6 -35.21 -19.53 -26.06
C THR A 6 -34.45 -18.93 -24.87
N ALA A 7 -34.22 -19.74 -23.84
CA ALA A 7 -33.35 -19.36 -22.73
C ALA A 7 -31.89 -19.33 -23.22
N LEU A 8 -31.35 -18.14 -23.44
CA LEU A 8 -29.93 -17.91 -23.59
C LEU A 8 -29.25 -18.18 -22.24
N LEU A 9 -28.61 -19.35 -22.09
CA LEU A 9 -27.62 -19.56 -21.05
C LEU A 9 -26.42 -18.65 -21.37
N LEU A 10 -26.38 -17.46 -20.76
CA LEU A 10 -25.13 -16.73 -20.65
C LEU A 10 -24.22 -17.52 -19.72
N SER A 11 -23.30 -18.27 -20.31
CA SER A 11 -22.11 -18.74 -19.63
C SER A 11 -21.30 -17.51 -19.19
N ALA A 12 -21.57 -17.04 -17.97
CA ALA A 12 -20.68 -16.11 -17.28
C ALA A 12 -19.39 -16.87 -17.01
N SER A 13 -18.45 -16.79 -17.96
CA SER A 13 -17.04 -17.03 -17.68
C SER A 13 -16.64 -16.01 -16.63
N ALA A 14 -16.73 -16.41 -15.36
CA ALA A 14 -16.11 -15.72 -14.26
C ALA A 14 -14.60 -15.78 -14.51
N THR A 15 -14.08 -14.88 -15.35
CA THR A 15 -12.67 -14.51 -15.29
C THR A 15 -12.47 -14.11 -13.84
N SER A 16 -11.75 -14.94 -13.09
CA SER A 16 -11.31 -14.64 -11.74
C SER A 16 -10.56 -13.32 -11.81
N ALA A 17 -11.28 -12.22 -11.56
CA ALA A 17 -10.73 -10.90 -11.47
C ALA A 17 -9.92 -10.92 -10.18
N PHE A 18 -8.66 -11.32 -10.28
CA PHE A 18 -7.71 -11.09 -9.21
C PHE A 18 -7.77 -9.59 -8.94
N ALA A 19 -8.18 -9.23 -7.71
CA ALA A 19 -8.31 -7.85 -7.32
C ALA A 19 -6.96 -7.16 -7.56
N ALA A 20 -6.96 -6.12 -8.39
CA ALA A 20 -5.76 -5.33 -8.66
C ALA A 20 -5.20 -4.80 -7.35
N ASP A 21 -3.87 -4.75 -7.23
CA ASP A 21 -3.26 -4.20 -6.04
C ASP A 21 -3.66 -2.73 -5.89
N GLN A 22 -4.15 -2.38 -4.70
CA GLN A 22 -4.71 -1.07 -4.45
C GLN A 22 -4.54 -0.68 -2.99
N MET A 23 -4.39 0.61 -2.76
CA MET A 23 -4.50 1.20 -1.44
C MET A 23 -5.85 1.90 -1.32
N THR A 24 -6.56 1.71 -0.22
CA THR A 24 -7.77 2.48 0.11
C THR A 24 -7.45 3.44 1.22
N VAL A 25 -7.54 4.73 0.93
CA VAL A 25 -7.25 5.82 1.88
C VAL A 25 -8.51 6.66 2.01
N SER A 26 -9.08 6.74 3.21
CA SER A 26 -10.34 7.47 3.46
C SER A 26 -11.46 7.09 2.48
N GLY A 27 -11.58 5.79 2.18
CA GLY A 27 -12.57 5.25 1.24
C GLY A 27 -12.26 5.46 -0.25
N LYS A 28 -11.15 6.11 -0.59
CA LYS A 28 -10.71 6.32 -1.97
C LYS A 28 -9.65 5.30 -2.37
N LYS A 29 -9.88 4.60 -3.48
CA LYS A 29 -8.91 3.66 -4.05
C LYS A 29 -7.78 4.42 -4.73
N VAL A 30 -6.55 3.97 -4.56
CA VAL A 30 -5.33 4.48 -5.19
C VAL A 30 -4.56 3.30 -5.79
N THR A 31 -4.07 3.50 -7.00
CA THR A 31 -3.30 2.51 -7.78
C THR A 31 -2.12 3.20 -8.45
N MET A 32 -1.12 2.45 -8.91
CA MET A 32 0.05 3.04 -9.57
C MET A 32 -0.25 3.79 -10.89
N SER A 33 -1.43 3.60 -11.48
CA SER A 33 -1.89 4.37 -12.64
C SER A 33 -2.45 5.75 -12.31
N ASP A 34 -2.61 6.08 -11.03
CA ASP A 34 -3.06 7.40 -10.63
C ASP A 34 -2.09 8.49 -11.08
N THR A 35 -2.63 9.68 -11.31
CA THR A 35 -1.89 10.89 -11.69
C THR A 35 -2.14 11.97 -10.65
N ARG A 36 -1.36 13.05 -10.70
CA ARG A 36 -1.62 14.23 -9.87
C ARG A 36 -3.08 14.70 -9.97
N SER A 37 -3.66 14.71 -11.17
CA SER A 37 -5.05 15.16 -11.37
C SER A 37 -6.06 14.23 -10.68
N THR A 38 -5.91 12.91 -10.83
CA THR A 38 -6.82 11.95 -10.20
C THR A 38 -6.65 11.91 -8.68
N LEU A 39 -5.43 12.13 -8.17
CA LEU A 39 -5.19 12.29 -6.73
C LEU A 39 -5.84 13.56 -6.16
N ILE A 40 -5.79 14.69 -6.90
CA ILE A 40 -6.48 15.93 -6.49
C ILE A 40 -8.00 15.73 -6.45
N GLN A 41 -8.57 14.96 -7.38
CA GLN A 41 -9.99 14.61 -7.33
C GLN A 41 -10.36 13.76 -6.12
N LYS A 42 -9.43 12.93 -5.62
CA LYS A 42 -9.63 12.02 -4.48
C LYS A 42 -9.45 12.72 -3.13
N PHE A 43 -8.41 13.55 -3.01
CA PHE A 43 -7.92 14.10 -1.75
C PHE A 43 -7.97 15.63 -1.66
N GLY A 44 -8.41 16.31 -2.71
CA GLY A 44 -8.40 17.77 -2.80
C GLY A 44 -7.03 18.33 -3.20
N LYS A 45 -6.89 19.66 -3.13
CA LYS A 45 -5.63 20.34 -3.43
C LYS A 45 -4.56 19.92 -2.40
N PRO A 46 -3.34 19.55 -2.82
CA PRO A 46 -2.26 19.24 -1.89
C PRO A 46 -1.88 20.46 -1.06
N GLU A 47 -1.45 20.22 0.18
CA GLU A 47 -0.97 21.25 1.09
C GLU A 47 0.37 21.81 0.64
N SER A 48 1.23 20.94 0.09
CA SER A 48 2.52 21.34 -0.49
C SER A 48 2.89 20.43 -1.67
N GLY A 49 3.84 20.90 -2.48
CA GLY A 49 4.39 20.12 -3.58
C GLY A 49 4.62 20.95 -4.84
N THR A 50 4.94 20.25 -5.92
CA THR A 50 5.21 20.84 -7.24
C THR A 50 4.38 20.13 -8.32
N ALA A 51 4.76 20.31 -9.58
CA ALA A 51 4.23 19.50 -10.67
C ALA A 51 4.66 18.03 -10.60
N GLN A 52 5.74 17.70 -9.88
CA GLN A 52 6.35 16.36 -9.84
C GLN A 52 6.04 15.59 -8.56
N PHE A 53 5.65 16.27 -7.48
CA PHE A 53 5.24 15.61 -6.25
C PHE A 53 4.16 16.40 -5.51
N SER A 54 3.48 15.74 -4.57
CA SER A 54 2.39 16.35 -3.81
C SER A 54 2.28 15.73 -2.43
N ASN A 55 1.98 16.55 -1.43
CA ASN A 55 1.75 16.16 -0.05
C ASN A 55 0.34 16.53 0.39
N TRP A 56 -0.30 15.65 1.15
CA TRP A 56 -1.56 15.91 1.82
C TRP A 56 -1.48 15.47 3.28
N THR A 57 -2.15 16.21 4.15
CA THR A 57 -2.50 15.73 5.50
C THR A 57 -3.99 15.44 5.54
N LEU A 58 -4.37 14.19 5.79
CA LEU A 58 -5.77 13.79 5.96
C LEU A 58 -5.98 13.28 7.38
N GLY A 59 -6.42 14.18 8.26
CA GLY A 59 -6.52 13.88 9.68
C GLY A 59 -5.14 13.58 10.27
N ASN A 60 -4.90 12.33 10.62
CA ASN A 60 -3.62 11.86 11.17
C ASN A 60 -2.79 11.05 10.16
N LEU A 61 -3.09 11.20 8.87
CA LEU A 61 -2.34 10.56 7.79
C LEU A 61 -1.52 11.62 7.06
N SER A 62 -0.23 11.36 6.93
CA SER A 62 0.63 12.04 5.96
C SER A 62 0.64 11.23 4.67
N ILE A 63 0.35 11.88 3.54
CA ILE A 63 0.32 11.26 2.23
C ILE A 63 1.32 11.95 1.33
N TYR A 64 2.22 11.18 0.75
CA TYR A 64 3.18 11.63 -0.25
C TYR A 64 2.92 10.93 -1.58
N ALA A 65 3.00 11.67 -2.68
CA ALA A 65 2.95 11.12 -4.03
C ALA A 65 4.01 11.75 -4.93
N SER A 66 4.79 10.91 -5.60
CA SER A 66 5.74 11.31 -6.64
C SER A 66 5.25 10.86 -8.01
N HIS A 67 5.16 11.80 -8.96
CA HIS A 67 4.61 11.61 -10.30
C HIS A 67 5.42 12.40 -11.36
N PRO A 68 6.74 12.18 -11.49
CA PRO A 68 7.60 12.89 -12.44
C PRO A 68 7.29 12.57 -13.93
N SER A 69 6.44 11.59 -14.20
CA SER A 69 6.03 11.17 -15.55
C SER A 69 4.53 10.83 -15.56
N LYS A 70 4.01 10.22 -16.65
CA LYS A 70 2.62 9.75 -16.69
C LYS A 70 2.42 8.60 -15.67
N GLY A 71 1.81 8.92 -14.54
CA GLY A 71 1.48 7.97 -13.46
C GLY A 71 2.37 8.14 -12.22
N LEU A 72 2.14 7.30 -11.21
CA LEU A 72 2.94 7.33 -9.99
C LEU A 72 4.30 6.67 -10.19
N SER A 73 5.32 7.25 -9.59
CA SER A 73 6.58 6.60 -9.26
C SER A 73 6.59 6.13 -7.81
N GLN A 74 5.91 6.88 -6.92
CA GLN A 74 5.72 6.51 -5.53
C GLN A 74 4.40 7.07 -4.98
N PHE A 75 3.76 6.31 -4.09
CA PHE A 75 2.65 6.77 -3.26
C PHE A 75 2.77 6.17 -1.86
N SER A 76 2.91 7.03 -0.86
CA SER A 76 3.16 6.64 0.53
C SER A 76 2.09 7.23 1.43
N VAL A 77 1.66 6.44 2.41
CA VAL A 77 0.73 6.84 3.46
C VAL A 77 1.32 6.42 4.79
N THR A 78 1.59 7.40 5.65
CA THR A 78 2.18 7.20 6.97
C THR A 78 1.25 7.76 8.03
N GLN A 79 1.06 7.02 9.12
CA GLN A 79 0.26 7.45 10.26
C GLN A 79 1.06 8.40 11.16
N THR A 80 0.63 9.65 11.25
CA THR A 80 1.18 10.65 12.16
C THR A 80 0.36 10.67 13.47
N GLY A 81 0.79 9.86 14.45
CA GLY A 81 0.17 9.79 15.77
C GLY A 81 -0.68 8.53 16.04
N ARG A 82 -1.34 8.48 17.20
CA ARG A 82 -1.92 7.24 17.78
C ARG A 82 -3.34 6.89 17.31
N LYS A 83 -4.07 7.79 16.65
CA LYS A 83 -5.44 7.51 16.19
C LYS A 83 -5.41 6.87 14.81
N SER A 84 -6.27 5.90 14.53
CA SER A 84 -6.28 5.20 13.24
C SER A 84 -7.13 5.97 12.23
N GLY A 85 -6.51 6.70 11.31
CA GLY A 85 -6.99 6.67 9.94
C GLY A 85 -6.66 5.26 9.46
N SER A 86 -7.63 4.50 8.98
CA SER A 86 -7.40 3.08 8.66
C SER A 86 -7.18 2.84 7.17
N PRO A 87 -6.09 3.34 6.53
CA PRO A 87 -5.71 2.87 5.22
C PRO A 87 -5.62 1.35 5.18
N VAL A 88 -6.02 0.83 4.04
CA VAL A 88 -5.96 -0.59 3.77
C VAL A 88 -5.19 -0.78 2.49
N ILE A 89 -4.26 -1.73 2.46
CA ILE A 89 -3.65 -2.21 1.23
C ILE A 89 -4.21 -3.60 0.90
N THR A 90 -4.57 -3.80 -0.36
CA THR A 90 -4.96 -5.09 -0.90
C THR A 90 -3.95 -5.51 -1.94
N THR A 91 -3.37 -6.70 -1.77
CA THR A 91 -2.39 -7.28 -2.69
C THR A 91 -2.42 -8.80 -2.64
N GLY A 92 -2.27 -9.47 -3.79
CA GLY A 92 -2.37 -10.94 -3.86
C GLY A 92 -3.67 -11.51 -3.28
N GLY A 93 -4.77 -10.74 -3.37
CA GLY A 93 -6.06 -11.09 -2.75
C GLY A 93 -6.06 -11.10 -1.21
N LYS A 94 -5.04 -10.53 -0.57
CA LYS A 94 -4.92 -10.35 0.88
C LYS A 94 -5.07 -8.89 1.24
N THR A 95 -5.57 -8.64 2.44
CA THR A 95 -5.84 -7.30 2.95
C THR A 95 -5.06 -7.06 4.24
N LEU A 96 -4.35 -5.93 4.28
CA LEU A 96 -3.62 -5.44 5.43
C LEU A 96 -4.11 -4.04 5.81
N GLN A 97 -4.27 -3.78 7.10
CA GLN A 97 -4.77 -2.54 7.64
C GLN A 97 -3.68 -1.81 8.44
N LEU A 98 -3.45 -0.55 8.09
CA LEU A 98 -2.53 0.34 8.78
C LEU A 98 -2.95 0.52 10.24
N GLY A 99 -1.99 0.55 11.16
CA GLY A 99 -2.22 0.71 12.59
C GLY A 99 -2.85 -0.50 13.28
N LYS A 100 -3.11 -1.60 12.54
CA LYS A 100 -3.67 -2.85 13.09
C LYS A 100 -2.79 -4.05 12.79
N ASP A 101 -2.49 -4.30 11.52
CA ASP A 101 -1.60 -5.39 11.14
C ASP A 101 -0.15 -5.02 11.47
N THR A 102 0.65 -6.03 11.79
CA THR A 102 2.09 -5.93 12.06
C THR A 102 2.88 -6.58 10.92
N ILE A 103 4.19 -6.33 10.82
CA ILE A 103 5.03 -7.01 9.81
C ILE A 103 4.99 -8.54 10.00
N ARG A 104 4.92 -9.04 11.24
CA ARG A 104 4.74 -10.47 11.51
C ARG A 104 3.45 -10.99 10.88
N THR A 105 2.31 -10.35 11.13
CA THR A 105 1.02 -10.79 10.55
C THR A 105 0.98 -10.64 9.03
N ALA A 106 1.67 -9.63 8.48
CA ALA A 106 1.79 -9.46 7.04
C ALA A 106 2.61 -10.59 6.40
N THR A 107 3.72 -10.97 7.03
CA THR A 107 4.54 -12.12 6.63
C THR A 107 3.72 -13.40 6.64
N ASP A 108 2.92 -13.62 7.69
CA ASP A 108 2.05 -14.80 7.79
C ASP A 108 0.98 -14.85 6.68
N LYS A 109 0.46 -13.70 6.25
CA LYS A 109 -0.59 -13.58 5.22
C LYS A 109 -0.03 -13.68 3.80
N LEU A 110 1.09 -13.03 3.53
CA LEU A 110 1.67 -12.86 2.20
C LEU A 110 2.68 -13.97 1.85
N LYS A 111 3.28 -14.60 2.86
CA LYS A 111 4.24 -15.72 2.74
C LYS A 111 5.57 -15.42 2.07
N HIS A 112 5.75 -14.23 1.50
CA HIS A 112 7.01 -13.81 0.89
C HIS A 112 7.25 -12.31 1.11
N GLY A 113 8.51 -11.93 1.27
CA GLY A 113 8.95 -10.54 1.34
C GLY A 113 10.45 -10.41 1.55
N CYS A 114 10.98 -9.24 1.22
CA CYS A 114 12.33 -8.81 1.56
C CYS A 114 12.27 -7.85 2.74
N PHE A 115 13.17 -8.00 3.69
CA PHE A 115 13.12 -7.29 4.96
C PHE A 115 14.34 -6.38 5.09
N SER A 116 14.12 -5.20 5.67
CA SER A 116 15.19 -4.28 6.01
C SER A 116 14.97 -3.76 7.43
N PHE A 117 16.07 -3.62 8.16
CA PHE A 117 16.10 -3.03 9.48
C PHE A 117 17.15 -1.93 9.52
N ASP A 118 16.74 -0.75 9.96
CA ASP A 118 17.59 0.42 10.12
C ASP A 118 17.45 0.96 11.55
N GLU A 119 18.57 0.99 12.27
CA GLU A 119 18.64 1.49 13.65
C GLU A 119 19.11 2.96 13.64
N GLY A 120 18.21 3.86 14.03
CA GLY A 120 18.53 5.28 14.20
C GLY A 120 18.73 5.66 15.66
N ARG A 121 19.40 6.80 15.92
CA ARG A 121 19.60 7.31 17.30
C ARG A 121 18.31 7.64 18.06
N GLN A 122 17.19 7.81 17.37
CA GLN A 122 15.90 8.26 17.94
C GLN A 122 14.78 7.24 17.71
N GLY A 123 15.14 6.02 17.32
CA GLY A 123 14.21 4.95 16.98
C GLY A 123 14.69 4.18 15.76
N SER A 124 14.10 3.01 15.55
CA SER A 124 14.43 2.13 14.44
C SER A 124 13.26 2.04 13.46
N THR A 125 13.55 1.64 12.24
CA THR A 125 12.55 1.30 11.23
C THR A 125 12.74 -0.14 10.80
N TYR A 126 11.67 -0.90 10.83
CA TYR A 126 11.63 -2.25 10.26
C TYR A 126 10.63 -2.26 9.11
N SER A 127 11.03 -2.82 7.98
CA SER A 127 10.20 -2.85 6.78
C SER A 127 10.15 -4.24 6.15
N MET A 128 9.03 -4.47 5.46
CA MET A 128 8.79 -5.61 4.60
C MET A 128 8.40 -5.09 3.22
N ALA A 129 9.20 -5.43 2.22
CA ALA A 129 8.94 -5.14 0.83
C ALA A 129 8.50 -6.41 0.07
N LEU A 130 7.57 -6.27 -0.85
CA LEU A 130 7.23 -7.33 -1.80
C LEU A 130 6.96 -6.75 -3.19
N GLN A 131 7.24 -7.55 -4.21
CA GLN A 131 6.86 -7.24 -5.59
C GLN A 131 5.64 -8.07 -5.96
N PRO A 132 4.47 -7.46 -6.21
CA PRO A 132 3.32 -8.21 -6.68
C PRO A 132 3.60 -8.89 -8.03
N ALA A 133 3.04 -10.07 -8.25
CA ALA A 133 3.27 -10.85 -9.46
C ALA A 133 2.90 -10.07 -10.73
N GLY A 134 3.83 -10.00 -11.68
CA GLY A 134 3.64 -9.29 -12.96
C GLY A 134 3.71 -7.76 -12.86
N GLN A 135 4.01 -7.19 -11.68
CA GLN A 135 4.14 -5.75 -11.49
C GLN A 135 5.60 -5.27 -11.52
N LYS A 136 5.81 -4.04 -11.98
CA LYS A 136 7.12 -3.36 -12.01
C LYS A 136 7.28 -2.33 -10.88
N TYR A 137 6.62 -2.58 -9.76
CA TYR A 137 6.68 -1.76 -8.57
C TYR A 137 6.60 -2.67 -7.34
N TYR A 138 7.00 -2.11 -6.21
CA TYR A 138 7.04 -2.77 -4.92
C TYR A 138 5.99 -2.17 -3.99
N ILE A 139 5.55 -3.00 -3.06
CA ILE A 139 4.77 -2.62 -1.90
C ILE A 139 5.70 -2.68 -0.70
N ILE A 140 5.79 -1.60 0.06
CA ILE A 140 6.55 -1.55 1.32
C ILE A 140 5.58 -1.34 2.46
N LEU A 141 5.73 -2.16 3.49
CA LEU A 141 5.06 -2.05 4.78
C LEU A 141 6.14 -1.68 5.79
N GLU A 142 5.93 -0.61 6.57
CA GLU A 142 6.93 -0.14 7.52
C GLU A 142 6.35 0.08 8.91
N THR A 143 7.15 -0.19 9.93
CA THR A 143 6.89 0.23 11.31
C THR A 143 8.11 0.97 11.83
N THR A 144 7.87 2.12 12.45
CA THR A 144 8.90 2.92 13.10
C THR A 144 8.57 3.05 14.58
N GLY A 145 9.57 2.91 15.44
CA GLY A 145 9.35 2.98 16.88
C GLY A 145 10.63 2.93 17.72
N ASP A 146 10.45 3.12 19.02
CA ASP A 146 11.53 3.07 20.02
C ASP A 146 11.79 1.62 20.47
N ALA A 147 12.19 0.80 19.52
CA ALA A 147 12.70 -0.54 19.76
C ALA A 147 13.87 -0.79 18.80
N TYR A 148 14.90 -1.49 19.29
CA TYR A 148 16.18 -1.69 18.61
C TYR A 148 16.44 -3.18 18.36
N ASP A 149 15.36 -3.92 18.11
CA ASP A 149 15.44 -5.33 17.74
C ASP A 149 14.29 -5.72 16.81
N VAL A 150 14.61 -6.56 15.82
CA VAL A 150 13.66 -7.03 14.81
C VAL A 150 12.47 -7.77 15.43
N ARG A 151 12.66 -8.51 16.52
CA ARG A 151 11.61 -9.35 17.12
C ARG A 151 10.48 -8.49 17.69
N THR A 152 10.84 -7.42 18.41
CA THR A 152 9.92 -6.45 18.97
C THR A 152 9.29 -5.63 17.85
N MET A 153 10.10 -5.08 16.94
CA MET A 153 9.64 -4.27 15.82
C MET A 153 8.65 -5.02 14.93
N ALA A 154 8.89 -6.29 14.60
CA ALA A 154 7.96 -7.11 13.81
C ALA A 154 6.58 -7.31 14.47
N GLY A 155 6.49 -7.15 15.79
CA GLY A 155 5.25 -7.20 16.57
C GLY A 155 4.54 -5.85 16.70
N MET A 156 5.15 -4.75 16.25
CA MET A 156 4.55 -3.42 16.30
C MET A 156 3.58 -3.22 15.12
N PRO A 157 2.52 -2.41 15.29
CA PRO A 157 1.61 -2.08 14.20
C PRO A 157 2.34 -1.37 13.06
N ILE A 158 2.04 -1.75 11.82
CA ILE A 158 2.53 -1.08 10.63
C ILE A 158 2.03 0.36 10.65
N THR A 159 2.96 1.31 10.52
CA THR A 159 2.70 2.76 10.54
C THR A 159 2.75 3.37 9.16
N GLY A 160 3.29 2.69 8.15
CA GLY A 160 3.33 3.19 6.78
C GLY A 160 3.08 2.11 5.73
N PHE A 161 2.43 2.52 4.63
CA PHE A 161 2.34 1.77 3.39
C PHE A 161 2.90 2.60 2.24
N THR A 162 3.67 1.98 1.35
CA THR A 162 4.21 2.63 0.16
C THR A 162 4.06 1.74 -1.07
N PHE A 163 3.60 2.32 -2.18
CA PHE A 163 3.90 1.82 -3.51
C PHE A 163 5.10 2.56 -4.08
N THR A 164 6.08 1.87 -4.66
CA THR A 164 7.24 2.51 -5.29
C THR A 164 7.78 1.73 -6.48
N LYS A 165 8.29 2.41 -7.50
CA LYS A 165 9.05 1.78 -8.60
C LYS A 165 10.53 1.59 -8.27
N GLU A 166 11.01 2.20 -7.19
CA GLU A 166 12.38 2.05 -6.73
C GLU A 166 12.56 0.69 -6.08
N ASN A 167 13.70 0.05 -6.33
CA ASN A 167 14.01 -1.24 -5.73
C ASN A 167 14.32 -1.04 -4.24
N PRO A 168 13.55 -1.65 -3.32
CA PRO A 168 13.78 -1.49 -1.90
C PRO A 168 15.05 -2.20 -1.44
N GLU A 169 15.69 -1.64 -0.41
CA GLU A 169 16.79 -2.29 0.29
C GLU A 169 16.31 -3.53 1.06
N SER A 170 17.22 -4.48 1.30
CA SER A 170 16.90 -5.73 1.99
C SER A 170 18.06 -6.23 2.87
N SER A 171 18.42 -5.45 3.90
CA SER A 171 19.53 -5.77 4.80
C SER A 171 19.34 -7.09 5.58
N GLU A 172 18.09 -7.49 5.83
CA GLU A 172 17.73 -8.72 6.54
C GLU A 172 17.39 -9.89 5.59
N GLY A 173 17.59 -9.69 4.28
CA GLY A 173 17.34 -10.68 3.24
C GLY A 173 15.87 -10.89 2.86
N CYS A 174 15.62 -11.87 1.99
CA CYS A 174 14.30 -12.20 1.47
C CYS A 174 13.92 -13.64 1.84
N ARG A 175 12.64 -13.87 2.15
CA ARG A 175 12.06 -15.18 2.48
C ARG A 175 10.61 -15.25 2.07
#